data_AF-A0A6L9JRD4-F1
#
_entry.id   AF-A0A6L9JRD4-F1
#
_cell.length_a   1.000
_cell.length_b   1.000
_cell.length_c   1.000
_cell.angle_alpha   90.00
_cell.angle_beta   90.00
_cell.angle_gamma   90.00
#
_symmetry.space_group_name_H-M   'P 1'
#
loop_
_entity.id
_entity.type
_entity.pdbx_description
1 polymer ?
#
loop_
_entity_poly.entity_id
_entity_poly.type
_entity_poly.pdbx_seq_one_letter_code
_entity_poly.pdbx_strand_id
1 'polypeptide(L)' 'MAEQKYSLEHETAVLGKDGLAIQAGWIKVYHSNQITREFIASDIEYVMLGVSLSAGAYPDAPELPKTNDVAV' A
#
# COMPACT_ATOMS: atom_id res chain seq x y z
N MET A 1 31.77 -2.82 1.85
CA MET A 1 30.52 -3.46 2.29
C MET A 1 30.26 -4.59 1.31
N ALA A 2 30.15 -5.84 1.77
CA ALA A 2 29.97 -6.97 0.88
C ALA A 2 28.57 -6.89 0.25
N GLU A 3 28.49 -6.80 -1.08
CA GLU A 3 27.23 -6.91 -1.80
C GLU A 3 26.62 -8.29 -1.55
N GLN A 4 25.41 -8.31 -1.00
CA GLN A 4 24.66 -9.53 -0.77
C GLN A 4 24.20 -10.07 -2.14
N LYS A 5 24.92 -11.07 -2.66
CA LYS A 5 24.73 -11.62 -4.01
C LYS A 5 23.32 -12.20 -4.25
N TYR A 6 22.60 -12.56 -3.18
CA TYR A 6 21.22 -13.04 -3.21
C TYR A 6 20.47 -12.48 -2.01
N SER A 7 19.61 -11.48 -2.24
CA SER A 7 18.63 -11.01 -1.27
C SER A 7 17.29 -11.66 -1.58
N LEU A 8 16.62 -12.19 -0.55
CA LEU A 8 15.23 -12.63 -0.65
C LEU A 8 14.25 -11.46 -0.39
N GLU A 9 14.77 -10.33 0.07
CA GLU A 9 14.01 -9.12 0.35
C GLU A 9 13.90 -8.27 -0.91
N HIS A 10 12.70 -7.74 -1.15
CA HIS A 10 12.45 -6.74 -2.18
C HIS A 10 12.57 -5.32 -1.60
N GLU A 11 12.92 -4.36 -2.43
CA GLU A 11 12.86 -2.94 -2.04
C GLU A 11 11.43 -2.61 -1.60
N THR A 12 11.30 -1.95 -0.45
CA THR A 12 10.01 -1.53 0.10
C THR A 12 9.83 -0.05 -0.18
N ALA A 13 8.66 0.34 -0.70
CA ALA A 13 8.38 1.76 -0.95
C ALA A 13 8.17 2.49 0.38
N VAL A 14 8.59 3.75 0.43
CA VAL A 14 8.32 4.66 1.56
C VAL A 14 7.61 5.88 1.02
N LEU A 15 6.40 6.15 1.52
CA LEU A 15 5.63 7.34 1.16
C LEU A 15 5.97 8.50 2.11
N GLY A 16 6.12 9.69 1.54
CA GLY A 16 6.23 10.95 2.27
C GLY A 16 4.88 11.40 2.82
N LYS A 17 4.90 12.51 3.57
CA LYS A 17 3.69 13.10 4.17
C LYS A 17 2.70 13.64 3.12
N ASP A 18 3.19 13.93 1.92
CA ASP A 18 2.41 14.34 0.76
C ASP A 18 1.82 13.15 -0.02
N GLY A 19 2.08 11.92 0.41
CA GLY A 19 1.63 10.70 -0.26
C GLY A 19 2.46 10.30 -1.48
N LEU A 20 3.58 10.99 -1.74
CA LEU A 20 4.49 10.65 -2.82
C LEU A 20 5.62 9.76 -2.32
N ALA A 21 6.05 8.79 -3.12
CA ALA A 21 7.17 7.94 -2.74
C ALA A 21 8.47 8.75 -2.59
N ILE A 22 9.07 8.72 -1.40
CA ILE A 22 10.43 9.21 -1.12
C ILE A 22 11.48 8.09 -1.28
N GLN A 23 11.03 6.85 -1.41
CA GLN A 23 11.82 5.68 -1.79
C GLN A 23 10.96 4.79 -2.68
N ALA A 24 11.48 4.40 -3.85
CA ALA A 24 10.81 3.47 -4.74
C ALA A 24 10.83 2.05 -4.16
N GLY A 25 9.85 1.23 -4.52
CA GLY A 25 9.78 -0.16 -4.08
C GLY A 25 8.38 -0.74 -4.15
N TRP A 26 8.22 -1.92 -3.57
CA TRP A 26 6.95 -2.61 -3.44
C TRP A 26 6.24 -2.21 -2.15
N ILE A 27 4.93 -2.04 -2.21
CA ILE A 27 4.08 -1.73 -1.05
C ILE A 27 2.78 -2.50 -1.15
N LYS A 28 2.30 -3.01 -0.01
CA LYS A 28 0.96 -3.58 0.06
C LYS A 28 -0.06 -2.45 0.09
N VAL A 29 -1.06 -2.54 -0.77
CA VAL A 29 -2.13 -1.55 -0.85
C VAL A 29 -3.50 -2.18 -0.62
N TYR A 30 -4.44 -1.34 -0.23
CA TYR A 30 -5.82 -1.69 0.03
C TYR A 30 -6.72 -0.87 -0.87
N HIS A 31 -7.44 -1.54 -1.76
CA HIS A 31 -8.32 -0.89 -2.72
C HIS A 31 -9.71 -0.72 -2.12
N SER A 32 -10.28 0.47 -2.34
CA SER A 32 -11.67 0.76 -2.06
C SER A 32 -12.45 0.97 -3.37
N ASN A 33 -13.75 0.68 -3.34
CA ASN A 33 -14.65 1.14 -4.37
C ASN A 33 -14.68 2.69 -4.36
N GLN A 34 -14.40 3.33 -5.50
CA GLN A 34 -14.30 4.79 -5.56
C GLN A 34 -15.61 5.53 -5.20
N ILE A 35 -16.75 4.86 -5.33
CA ILE A 35 -18.08 5.40 -5.06
C ILE A 35 -18.51 5.06 -3.64
N THR A 36 -18.55 3.78 -3.27
CA THR A 36 -19.06 3.35 -1.95
C THR A 36 -18.04 3.51 -0.82
N ARG A 37 -16.76 3.68 -1.16
CA ARG A 37 -15.61 3.72 -0.23
C ARG A 37 -15.38 2.44 0.58
N GLU A 38 -16.05 1.35 0.19
CA GLU A 38 -15.89 0.06 0.84
C GLU A 38 -14.64 -0.66 0.30
N PHE A 39 -13.97 -1.39 1.19
CA PHE A 39 -12.84 -2.25 0.83
C PHE A 39 -13.27 -3.33 -0.18
N ILE A 40 -12.45 -3.55 -1.21
CA ILE A 40 -12.71 -4.55 -2.25
C ILE A 40 -11.61 -5.61 -2.38
N ALA A 41 -10.33 -5.23 -2.24
CA ALA A 41 -9.20 -6.12 -2.45
C ALA A 41 -7.90 -5.54 -1.89
N SER A 42 -6.90 -6.40 -1.68
CA SER A 42 -5.53 -5.98 -1.38
C SER A 42 -4.54 -6.71 -2.28
N ASP A 43 -3.55 -5.99 -2.79
CA ASP A 43 -2.44 -6.53 -3.57
C ASP A 43 -1.13 -5.78 -3.26
N ILE A 44 -0.07 -6.07 -4.01
CA ILE A 44 1.23 -5.43 -3.87
C ILE A 44 1.51 -4.67 -5.16
N GLU A 45 1.75 -3.37 -5.03
CA GLU A 45 2.07 -2.47 -6.15
C GLU A 45 3.53 -2.02 -6.06
N TYR A 46 4.18 -1.85 -7.21
CA TYR A 46 5.47 -1.16 -7.29
C TYR A 46 5.24 0.34 -7.50
N VAL A 47 5.82 1.17 -6.63
CA VAL A 47 5.70 2.62 -6.68
C VAL A 47 7.06 3.22 -7.02
N MET A 48 7.11 4.01 -8.08
CA MET A 48 8.32 4.75 -8.47
C MET A 48 8.52 5.98 -7.58
N LEU A 49 9.77 6.43 -7.45
CA LEU A 49 10.12 7.64 -6.72
C LEU A 49 9.31 8.85 -7.25
N GLY A 50 8.71 9.62 -6.35
CA GLY A 50 7.88 10.78 -6.65
C GLY A 50 6.46 10.47 -7.14
N VAL A 51 6.03 9.21 -7.14
CA VAL A 51 4.69 8.76 -7.57
C VAL A 51 3.85 8.36 -6.35
N SER A 52 2.52 8.56 -6.43
CA SER A 52 1.57 8.09 -5.41
C SER A 52 1.00 6.71 -5.74
N LEU A 53 0.18 6.18 -4.84
CA LEU A 53 -0.59 4.97 -5.10
C LEU A 53 -1.65 5.17 -6.20
N SER A 54 -2.15 4.06 -6.73
CA SER A 54 -3.31 4.01 -7.64
C SER A 54 -4.54 4.70 -7.03
N ALA A 55 -5.46 5.15 -7.87
CA ALA A 55 -6.67 5.85 -7.42
C ALA A 55 -7.52 4.97 -6.47
N GLY A 56 -7.74 5.49 -5.26
CA GLY A 56 -8.40 4.83 -4.12
C GLY A 56 -7.81 3.47 -3.73
N ALA A 57 -6.51 3.33 -3.94
CA ALA A 57 -5.64 2.48 -3.16
C ALA A 57 -5.11 3.28 -1.95
N TYR A 58 -4.98 2.60 -0.81
CA TYR A 58 -4.53 3.17 0.46
C TYR A 58 -3.38 2.34 1.03
N PRO A 59 -2.39 2.96 1.70
CA PRO A 59 -1.26 2.24 2.29
C PRO A 59 -1.62 1.58 3.63
N ASP A 60 -2.68 2.05 4.28
CA ASP A 60 -3.18 1.57 5.56
C ASP A 60 -4.30 0.53 5.38
N ALA A 61 -4.25 -0.50 6.21
CA ALA A 61 -5.27 -1.54 6.22
C ALA A 61 -6.60 -0.97 6.76
N PRO A 62 -7.76 -1.37 6.19
CA PRO A 62 -9.04 -0.97 6.74
C PRO A 62 -9.23 -1.56 8.15
N GLU A 63 -9.95 -0.82 9.00
CA GLU A 63 -10.37 -1.34 10.30
C GLU A 63 -11.49 -2.37 10.10
N LEU A 64 -11.29 -3.57 10.65
CA LEU A 64 -12.31 -4.61 10.62
C LEU A 64 -13.31 -4.40 11.76
N PRO A 65 -14.62 -4.61 11.52
CA PRO A 65 -15.62 -4.53 12.57
C PRO A 65 -15.35 -5.56 13.67
N LYS A 66 -15.59 -5.15 14.92
CA LYS A 66 -15.42 -6.02 16.10
C LYS A 66 -16.54 -7.03 16.28
N THR A 67 -17.65 -6.83 15.57
CA THR A 67 -18.88 -7.63 15.67
C THR A 67 -19.38 -7.96 14.27
N ASN A 68 -19.98 -9.13 14.09
CA ASN A 68 -20.29 -9.69 12.77
C ASN A 68 -21.36 -8.92 11.96
N ASP A 69 -22.04 -7.92 12.55
CA ASP A 69 -23.21 -7.25 11.96
C ASP A 69 -23.14 -5.71 12.00
N VAL A 70 -21.93 -5.14 12.05
CA VAL A 70 -21.72 -3.68 12.04
C VAL A 70 -20.76 -3.33 10.92
N ALA A 71 -21.13 -2.37 10.06
CA ALA A 71 -20.21 -1.76 9.11
C ALA A 71 -19.36 -0.69 9.83
N VAL A 72 -18.07 -0.59 9.47
CA VAL A 72 -17.15 0.46 9.92
C VAL A 72 -17.01 1.50 8.83
#